data_AF-A0A4Q3A0K4-F1
#
_entry.id   AF-A0A4Q3A0K4-F1
#
_cell.length_a   1.000
_cell.length_b   1.000
_cell.length_c   1.000
_cell.angle_alpha   90.00
_cell.angle_beta   90.00
_cell.angle_gamma   90.00
#
_symmetry.space_group_name_H-M   'P 1'
#
loop_
_entity.id
_entity.type
_entity.pdbx_description
1 polymer ?
#
loop_
_entity_poly.entity_id
_entity_poly.type
_entity_poly.pdbx_seq_one_letter_code
_entity_poly.pdbx_strand_id
1 'polypeptide(L)' 'MAKLTIITEINNDGEICGRIQYGASLLTAVASNIDELTENFTEQLEDFYGLTVTEEDFEVVDQADIGD' A
#
# COMPACT_ATOMS: atom_id res chain seq x y z
N MET A 1 10.40 -12.14 -4.73
CA MET A 1 10.02 -12.05 -3.30
C MET A 1 8.57 -12.47 -3.16
N ALA A 2 8.04 -12.63 -1.95
CA ALA A 2 6.58 -12.66 -1.77
C ALA A 2 6.04 -11.25 -2.04
N LYS A 3 4.83 -11.15 -2.62
CA LYS A 3 4.21 -9.85 -2.86
C LYS A 3 3.86 -9.15 -1.55
N LEU A 4 3.93 -7.82 -1.55
CA LEU A 4 3.47 -6.97 -0.45
C LEU A 4 2.00 -6.64 -0.66
N THR A 5 1.16 -7.01 0.30
CA THR A 5 -0.27 -6.73 0.22
C THR A 5 -0.56 -5.30 0.68
N ILE A 6 -1.12 -4.48 -0.22
CA ILE A 6 -1.71 -3.18 0.09
C ILE A 6 -3.19 -3.42 0.37
N ILE A 7 -3.61 -3.13 1.59
CA ILE A 7 -5.03 -3.12 1.94
C ILE A 7 -5.54 -1.70 1.76
N THR A 8 -6.55 -1.52 0.92
CA THR A 8 -7.12 -0.20 0.60
C THR A 8 -8.50 -0.01 1.20
N GLU A 9 -8.82 1.22 1.62
CA GLU A 9 -10.18 1.66 1.93
C GLU A 9 -10.41 3.08 1.39
N ILE A 10 -11.64 3.40 1.01
CA ILE A 10 -12.01 4.77 0.60
C ILE A 10 -12.43 5.57 1.83
N ASN A 11 -11.78 6.72 2.06
CA ASN A 11 -12.13 7.59 3.17
C ASN A 11 -13.40 8.43 2.87
N ASN A 12 -13.86 9.21 3.86
CA ASN A 12 -15.06 10.06 3.70
C ASN A 12 -14.90 11.17 2.67
N ASP A 13 -13.65 11.51 2.31
CA ASP A 13 -13.31 12.54 1.32
C ASP A 13 -13.18 11.95 -0.10
N GLY A 14 -13.35 10.63 -0.25
CA GLY A 14 -13.28 9.91 -1.53
C GLY A 14 -11.86 9.54 -1.96
N GLU A 15 -10.86 9.71 -1.08
CA GLU A 15 -9.47 9.32 -1.33
C GLU A 15 -9.23 7.86 -0.95
N ILE A 16 -8.21 7.26 -1.56
CA ILE A 16 -7.81 5.89 -1.28
C ILE A 16 -6.75 5.89 -0.17
N CYS A 17 -7.12 5.34 0.98
CA CYS A 17 -6.21 5.06 2.07
C CYS A 17 -5.63 3.64 1.91
N GLY A 18 -4.32 3.53 1.73
CA GLY A 18 -3.60 2.27 1.70
C GLY A 18 -2.87 1.98 3.00
N ARG A 19 -2.72 0.70 3.34
CA ARG A 19 -1.79 0.24 4.38
C ARG A 19 -1.04 -1.02 3.97
N ILE A 20 0.22 -1.10 4.38
CA ILE A 20 1.09 -2.27 4.22
C ILE A 20 1.68 -2.65 5.57
N GLN A 21 1.62 -3.93 5.93
CA GLN A 21 2.38 -4.48 7.04
C GLN A 21 3.74 -4.97 6.52
N TYR A 22 4.83 -4.35 6.95
CA TYR A 22 6.19 -4.79 6.62
C TYR A 22 6.98 -5.08 7.90
N GLY A 23 7.25 -6.35 8.15
CA GLY A 23 7.83 -6.80 9.41
C GLY A 23 6.92 -6.44 10.59
N ALA A 24 7.44 -5.68 11.57
CA ALA A 24 6.69 -5.18 12.71
C ALA A 24 6.06 -3.79 12.47
N SER A 25 6.33 -3.16 11.33
CA SER A 25 5.89 -1.80 11.03
C SER A 25 4.63 -1.79 10.17
N LEU A 26 3.77 -0.80 10.43
CA LEU A 26 2.62 -0.49 9.59
C LEU A 26 2.93 0.80 8.82
N LEU A 27 2.98 0.70 7.49
CA LEU A 27 3.07 1.86 6.60
C LEU A 27 1.67 2.23 6.13
N THR A 28 1.41 3.53 6.02
CA THR A 28 0.12 4.06 5.58
C THR A 28 0.33 5.20 4.59
N ALA A 29 -0.49 5.26 3.55
CA ALA A 29 -0.48 6.35 2.56
C ALA A 29 -1.91 6.70 2.16
N VAL A 30 -2.12 7.92 1.69
CA VAL A 30 -3.38 8.38 1.13
C VAL A 30 -3.08 8.93 -0.27
N ALA A 31 -3.88 8.55 -1.25
CA ALA A 31 -3.69 8.91 -2.64
C ALA A 31 -5.03 9.06 -3.37
N SER A 32 -5.01 9.72 -4.52
CA SER A 32 -6.22 9.90 -5.36
C SER A 32 -6.54 8.66 -6.19
N ASN A 33 -5.57 7.77 -6.40
CA ASN A 33 -5.68 6.55 -7.19
C ASN A 33 -4.65 5.50 -6.73
N ILE A 34 -4.77 4.28 -7.26
CA ILE A 34 -3.90 3.14 -6.88
C ILE A 34 -2.45 3.34 -7.34
N ASP A 35 -2.23 3.90 -8.52
CA ASP A 35 -0.87 4.09 -9.07
C ASP A 35 -0.07 5.08 -8.21
N GLU A 36 -0.68 6.20 -7.79
CA GLU A 36 -0.07 7.14 -6.85
C GLU A 36 0.16 6.50 -5.47
N LEU A 37 -0.71 5.56 -5.07
CA LEU A 37 -0.56 4.83 -3.81
C LEU A 37 0.63 3.86 -3.85
N THR A 38 0.80 3.12 -4.93
CA THR A 38 1.93 2.18 -5.13
C THR A 38 3.26 2.92 -5.27
N GLU A 39 3.28 4.07 -5.95
CA GLU A 39 4.45 4.96 -5.99
C GLU A 39 4.85 5.43 -4.59
N ASN A 40 3.90 5.96 -3.80
CA ASN A 40 4.14 6.40 -2.42
C ASN A 40 4.72 5.28 -1.53
N PHE A 41 4.26 4.04 -1.69
CA PHE A 41 4.80 2.91 -0.94
C PHE A 41 6.17 2.47 -1.41
N THR A 42 6.43 2.54 -2.72
CA THR A 42 7.75 2.25 -3.28
C THR A 42 8.80 3.19 -2.71
N GLU A 43 8.50 4.50 -2.70
CA GLU A 43 9.38 5.52 -2.12
C GLU A 43 9.58 5.29 -0.61
N GLN A 44 8.50 5.04 0.15
CA GLN A 44 8.61 4.78 1.60
C GLN A 44 9.46 3.53 1.93
N LEU A 45 9.33 2.47 1.13
CA LEU A 45 10.09 1.23 1.35
C LEU A 45 11.57 1.42 1.01
N GLU A 46 11.89 2.19 -0.02
CA GLU A 46 13.26 2.57 -0.35
C GLU A 46 13.86 3.47 0.74
N ASP A 47 13.15 4.53 1.15
CA ASP A 47 13.63 5.52 2.12
C ASP A 47 13.81 4.93 3.52
N PHE A 48 12.87 4.12 4.01
CA PHE A 48 12.92 3.59 5.37
C PHE A 48 13.71 2.29 5.49
N TYR A 49 13.69 1.44 4.47
CA TYR A 49 14.25 0.09 4.54
C TYR A 49 15.33 -0.20 3.50
N GLY A 50 15.60 0.73 2.56
CA GLY A 50 16.53 0.51 1.45
C GLY A 50 16.06 -0.59 0.51
N LEU A 51 14.74 -0.83 0.44
CA LEU A 51 14.15 -1.91 -0.34
C LEU A 51 13.69 -1.37 -1.70
N THR A 52 14.33 -1.82 -2.78
CA THR A 52 13.87 -1.54 -4.15
C THR A 52 12.76 -2.50 -4.53
N VAL A 53 11.55 -1.97 -4.68
CA VAL A 53 10.35 -2.69 -5.16
C VAL A 53 9.77 -1.99 -6.38
N THR A 54 8.93 -2.69 -7.14
CA THR A 54 8.14 -2.10 -8.23
C THR A 54 6.65 -2.35 -8.01
N GLU A 55 5.81 -1.73 -8.84
CA GLU A 55 4.35 -1.93 -8.78
C GLU A 55 3.92 -3.40 -8.87
N GLU A 56 4.66 -4.23 -9.59
CA GLU A 56 4.38 -5.67 -9.75
C GLU A 56 4.63 -6.49 -8.47
N ASP A 57 5.43 -5.95 -7.55
CA ASP A 57 5.69 -6.55 -6.23
C ASP A 57 4.53 -6.34 -5.26
N PHE A 58 3.56 -5.48 -5.60
CA PHE A 58 2.37 -5.26 -4.78
C PHE A 58 1.19 -6.13 -5.22
N GLU A 59 0.36 -6.47 -4.23
CA GLU A 59 -0.98 -7.01 -4.41
C GLU A 59 -1.96 -6.07 -3.72
N VAL A 60 -2.86 -5.45 -4.48
CA VAL A 60 -3.83 -4.50 -3.96
C VAL A 60 -5.13 -5.23 -3.67
N VAL A 61 -5.64 -5.09 -2.45
CA VAL A 61 -6.86 -5.75 -1.97
C VAL A 61 -7.75 -4.73 -1.28
N ASP A 62 -9.04 -4.70 -1.62
CA ASP A 62 -10.00 -3.87 -0.91
C ASP A 62 -10.25 -4.44 0.50
N GLN A 63 -10.25 -3.59 1.52
CA GLN A 63 -10.58 -3.99 2.89
C GLN A 63 -11.95 -4.67 2.97
N ALA A 64 -12.91 -4.29 2.14
CA ALA A 64 -14.23 -4.91 2.08
C ALA A 64 -14.16 -6.38 1.65
N ASP A 65 -13.16 -6.77 0.85
CA ASP A 65 -13.01 -8.14 0.31
C ASP A 65 -12.35 -9.11 1.31
N ILE A 66 -11.77 -8.61 2.40
CA ILE A 66 -11.06 -9.43 3.41
C ILE A 66 -12.00 -9.88 4.54
N GLY A 67 -13.20 -9.30 4.64
CA GLY A 67 -14.11 -9.42 5.78
C GLY A 67 -15.38 -10.26 5.58
N ASP A 68 -15.57 -10.92 4.43
CA ASP A 68 -16.72 -11.78 4.11
C ASP A 68 -16.38 -13.29 4.23
#